data_AF-A0A317Z6T4-F1
#
_entry.id   AF-A0A317Z6T4-F1
#
_cell.length_a   1.000
_cell.length_b   1.000
_cell.length_c   1.000
_cell.angle_alpha   90.00
_cell.angle_beta   90.00
_cell.angle_gamma   90.00
#
_symmetry.space_group_name_H-M   'P 1'
#
loop_
_entity.id
_entity.type
_entity.pdbx_description
1 polymer ?
#
loop_
_entity_poly.entity_id
_entity_poly.type
_entity_poly.pdbx_seq_one_letter_code
_entity_poly.pdbx_strand_id
1 'polypeptide(L)' 'MSPEVPLYNSEGNKIGSYVKLGNLKVRVYGLYTAYGFDQFILTTNEFEKIKTRFGLSIKTQTDIFEFL' A
#
# COMPACT_ATOMS: atom_id res chain seq x y z
N MET A 1 -1.90 -9.55 15.50
CA MET A 1 -1.31 -8.44 14.71
C MET A 1 -1.91 -8.48 13.31
N SER A 2 -2.36 -7.35 12.76
CA SER A 2 -2.77 -7.31 11.36
C SER A 2 -1.55 -7.49 10.45
N PRO A 3 -1.64 -8.30 9.39
CA PRO A 3 -0.49 -8.57 8.53
C PRO A 3 -0.07 -7.30 7.76
N GLU A 4 1.24 -7.15 7.56
CA GLU A 4 1.79 -6.16 6.66
C GLU A 4 1.56 -6.57 5.21
N VAL A 5 1.02 -5.66 4.42
CA VAL A 5 0.63 -5.90 3.03
C VAL A 5 1.53 -5.08 2.11
N PRO A 6 2.23 -5.71 1.14
CA PRO A 6 3.14 -5.02 0.23
C PRO A 6 2.40 -4.11 -0.76
N LEU A 7 3.06 -3.00 -1.13
CA LEU A 7 2.61 -2.05 -2.14
C LEU A 7 3.57 -2.07 -3.34
N TYR A 8 2.99 -2.06 -4.53
CA TYR A 8 3.70 -2.16 -5.80
C TYR A 8 3.39 -0.96 -6.69
N ASN A 9 4.39 -0.48 -7.41
CA ASN A 9 4.20 0.51 -8.48
C ASN A 9 3.65 -0.17 -9.75
N SER A 10 3.36 0.63 -10.79
CA SER A 10 2.87 0.14 -12.08
C SER A 10 3.84 -0.78 -12.83
N GLU A 11 5.14 -0.74 -12.49
CA GLU A 11 6.18 -1.61 -13.04
C GLU A 11 6.25 -2.97 -12.31
N GLY A 12 5.47 -3.15 -11.25
CA GLY A 12 5.48 -4.35 -10.41
C GLY A 12 6.59 -4.38 -9.37
N ASN A 13 7.33 -3.28 -9.18
CA ASN A 13 8.36 -3.15 -8.16
C ASN A 13 7.72 -2.90 -6.78
N LYS A 14 8.18 -3.65 -5.76
CA LYS A 14 7.77 -3.39 -4.37
C LYS A 14 8.43 -2.09 -3.90
N ILE A 15 7.61 -1.12 -3.53
CA ILE A 15 8.05 0.24 -3.17
C ILE A 15 7.63 0.64 -1.75
N GLY A 16 6.86 -0.21 -1.06
CA GLY A 16 6.44 0.05 0.30
C GLY A 16 5.53 -1.04 0.83
N SER A 17 4.88 -0.75 1.94
CA SER A 17 3.89 -1.63 2.55
C SER A 17 2.94 -0.85 3.44
N TYR A 18 1.83 -1.48 3.81
CA TYR A 18 0.90 -0.90 4.77
C TYR A 18 0.38 -1.94 5.77
N VAL A 19 -0.05 -1.45 6.93
CA VAL A 19 -0.70 -2.23 7.99
C VAL A 19 -2.02 -1.57 8.33
N LYS A 20 -3.12 -2.33 8.35
CA LYS A 20 -4.41 -1.84 8.87
C LYS A 20 -4.32 -1.77 10.39
N LEU A 21 -4.65 -0.62 10.97
CA LEU A 21 -4.60 -0.40 12.42
C LEU A 21 -5.97 -0.52 13.12
N GLY A 22 -7.05 -0.68 12.35
CA GLY A 22 -8.43 -0.56 12.85
C GLY A 22 -8.94 0.88 12.81
N ASN A 23 -10.23 1.10 13.11
CA ASN A 23 -10.88 2.43 13.10
C ASN A 23 -10.61 3.27 11.84
N LEU A 24 -10.67 2.64 10.66
CA LEU A 24 -10.42 3.29 9.36
C LEU A 24 -9.05 3.96 9.26
N LYS A 25 -8.04 3.45 9.98
CA LYS A 25 -6.66 3.92 9.91
C LYS A 25 -5.73 2.87 9.31
N VAL A 26 -4.76 3.38 8.56
CA VAL A 26 -3.73 2.62 7.88
C VAL A 26 -2.38 3.24 8.22
N ARG A 27 -1.39 2.42 8.56
CA ARG A 27 -0.01 2.86 8.65
C ARG A 27 0.71 2.44 7.38
N VAL A 28 1.44 3.37 6.77
CA VAL A 28 2.18 3.12 5.53
C VAL A 28 3.68 3.27 5.79
N TYR A 29 4.48 2.41 5.17
CA TYR A 29 5.92 2.32 5.30
C TYR A 29 6.60 2.35 3.94
N GLY A 30 7.81 2.94 3.88
CA GLY A 30 8.73 2.79 2.75
C GLY A 30 8.42 3.65 1.52
N LEU A 31 7.35 4.45 1.53
CA LEU A 31 7.02 5.35 0.42
C LEU A 31 7.92 6.61 0.36
N TYR A 32 8.88 6.79 1.26
CA TYR A 32 9.75 7.97 1.29
C TYR A 32 10.68 8.05 0.10
N THR A 33 11.39 6.96 -0.18
CA THR A 33 12.33 6.89 -1.29
C THR A 33 11.64 7.03 -2.64
N ALA A 34 10.39 6.60 -2.76
CA ALA A 34 9.62 6.69 -4.00
C ALA A 34 8.83 8.01 -4.13
N TYR A 35 8.29 8.55 -3.03
CA TYR A 35 7.30 9.64 -3.07
C TYR A 35 7.38 10.64 -1.89
N GLY A 36 8.38 10.55 -1.02
CA GLY A 36 8.60 11.48 0.09
C GLY A 36 7.75 11.25 1.35
N PHE A 37 7.11 10.08 1.51
CA PHE A 37 6.32 9.72 2.70
C PHE A 37 7.03 8.72 3.62
N ASP A 38 7.52 9.15 4.78
CA ASP A 38 8.36 8.30 5.67
C ASP A 38 7.56 7.33 6.54
N GLN A 39 6.72 7.84 7.45
CA GLN A 39 5.74 7.03 8.18
C GLN A 39 4.51 7.88 8.50
N PHE A 40 3.38 7.54 7.87
CA PHE A 40 2.12 8.22 8.13
C PHE A 40 1.07 7.23 8.61
N ILE A 41 0.39 7.61 9.69
CA ILE A 41 -0.91 7.06 10.02
C ILE A 41 -1.92 7.89 9.23
N LEU A 42 -2.51 7.26 8.23
CA LEU A 42 -3.50 7.84 7.34
C LEU A 42 -4.86 7.29 7.67
N THR A 43 -5.91 8.04 7.35
CA THR A 43 -7.24 7.46 7.20
C THR A 43 -7.26 6.54 5.97
N THR A 44 -8.18 5.57 5.94
CA THR A 44 -8.38 4.71 4.77
C THR A 44 -8.66 5.55 3.52
N ASN A 45 -9.40 6.65 3.63
CA ASN A 45 -9.70 7.53 2.51
C ASN A 45 -8.45 8.23 1.94
N GLU A 46 -7.58 8.76 2.80
CA GLU A 46 -6.30 9.35 2.36
C GLU A 46 -5.41 8.30 1.71
N PHE A 47 -5.38 7.09 2.26
CA PHE A 47 -4.63 5.98 1.69
C PHE A 47 -5.15 5.61 0.29
N GLU A 48 -6.46 5.53 0.07
CA GLU A 48 -7.03 5.30 -1.27
C GLU A 48 -6.62 6.40 -2.26
N LYS A 49 -6.69 7.68 -1.86
CA LYS A 49 -6.25 8.80 -2.70
C LYS A 49 -4.78 8.70 -3.10
N ILE A 50 -3.91 8.31 -2.17
CA ILE A 50 -2.48 8.10 -2.42
C ILE A 50 -2.29 6.95 -3.41
N LYS A 51 -2.96 5.81 -3.20
CA LYS A 51 -2.87 4.68 -4.13
C LYS A 51 -3.26 5.08 -5.55
N THR A 52 -4.39 5.78 -5.71
CA THR A 52 -4.82 6.26 -7.04
C THR A 52 -3.84 7.26 -7.63
N ARG A 53 -3.37 8.23 -6.85
CA ARG A 53 -2.45 9.29 -7.33
C ARG A 53 -1.10 8.74 -7.80
N PHE A 54 -0.56 7.75 -7.12
CA PHE A 54 0.76 7.19 -7.41
C PHE A 54 0.71 5.86 -8.17
N GLY A 55 -0.47 5.41 -8.59
CA GLY A 55 -0.63 4.15 -9.31
C GLY A 55 -0.21 2.94 -8.49
N LEU A 56 -0.48 2.96 -7.18
CA LEU A 56 -0.09 1.88 -6.27
C LEU A 56 -1.13 0.77 -6.27
N SER A 57 -0.65 -0.46 -6.40
CA SER A 57 -1.46 -1.66 -6.34
C SER A 57 -1.10 -2.51 -5.13
N ILE A 58 -2.10 -3.24 -4.65
CA ILE A 58 -1.95 -4.28 -3.64
C ILE A 58 -2.05 -5.59 -4.42
N LYS A 59 -0.99 -6.40 -4.42
CA LYS A 59 -1.06 -7.76 -4.96
C LYS A 59 -1.34 -8.71 -3.80
N THR A 60 -2.53 -9.29 -3.77
CA THR A 60 -2.84 -10.41 -2.88
C THR A 60 -2.55 -11.72 -3.59
N GLN A 61 -2.31 -12.80 -2.83
CA GLN A 61 -2.01 -14.12 -3.39
C GLN A 61 -3.16 -14.63 -4.31
N THR A 62 -4.37 -14.09 -4.15
CA THR A 62 -5.54 -14.38 -4.98
C THR A 62 -5.42 -13.79 -6.39
N ASP A 63 -4.77 -12.63 -6.56
CA ASP A 63 -4.61 -11.97 -7.88
C ASP A 63 -3.63 -12.71 -8.81
N ILE A 64 -2.83 -13.63 -8.26
CA ILE A 64 -1.86 -14.44 -9.03
C ILE A 64 -2.57 -15.57 -9.78
N PHE A 65 -3.73 -16.03 -9.30
CA PHE A 65 -4.48 -17.13 -9.90
C PHE A 65 -5.41 -16.70 -11.04
N GLU A 66 -5.71 -15.41 -11.22
CA GLU A 66 -6.47 -14.93 -12.39
C GLU A 66 -5.63 -14.87 -13.69
N PHE A 67 -4.34 -15.25 -13.62
CA PHE A 67 -3.42 -15.28 -14.77
C PHE A 67 -3.01 -16.69 -15.21
N LEU A 68 -3.62 -17.77 -14.69
CA LEU A 68 -3.35 -19.16 -15.08
C LEU A 68 -4.47 -19.79 -15.91
#